data_AF-A0A4Y9ZEX9-F1
#
_entry.id   AF-A0A4Y9ZEX9-F1
#
_cell.length_a   1.000
_cell.length_b   1.000
_cell.length_c   1.000
_cell.angle_alpha   90.00
_cell.angle_beta   90.00
_cell.angle_gamma   90.00
#
_symmetry.space_group_name_H-M   'P 1'
#
loop_
_entity.id
_entity.type
_entity.pdbx_description
1 polymer ?
#
loop_
_entity_poly.entity_id
_entity_poly.type
_entity_poly.pdbx_seq_one_letter_code
_entity_poly.pdbx_strand_id
1 'polypeptide(L)'
;VKLDETTGDDHSQSSRDSAGTATGSSSGIARPTRLTKSVDIFALGCLFFYVLTNGGHPFGDRFEREVNILKNERRLEGLDQFGEEGSEAVDLISSMLEPEADHRPDTTTTLAHPYFWDPGRRLAFLQDASDRFEIMCRDPRDPGLVALEENAINVVGPDWPSRLDKVFVENLGKFRKYDPRSVQDLLRALRNKKHHYQDLPENVKRHVGSMPDGYLQYFTRRFPRLFLHAHSVIANSSLRHESMFRSYFDVRDS
;
A
#
# COMPACT_ATOMS: atom_id res chain seq x y z
N VAL A 1 22.11 52.40 -43.57
CA VAL A 1 21.67 53.28 -42.47
C VAL A 1 21.88 52.54 -41.17
N LYS A 2 22.48 53.23 -40.19
CA LYS A 2 22.87 52.76 -38.85
C LYS A 2 21.69 52.23 -38.01
N LEU A 3 22.03 51.25 -37.17
CA LEU A 3 21.70 51.00 -35.74
C LEU A 3 20.31 51.36 -35.20
N ASP A 4 19.69 50.40 -34.49
CA ASP A 4 19.66 50.51 -33.02
C ASP A 4 19.57 49.14 -32.31
N GLU A 5 20.24 49.06 -31.17
CA GLU A 5 20.23 47.96 -30.20
C GLU A 5 19.02 48.07 -29.27
N THR A 6 18.44 46.94 -28.84
CA THR A 6 17.96 46.79 -27.46
C THR A 6 18.09 45.33 -27.02
N THR A 7 18.72 45.21 -25.86
CA THR A 7 19.05 44.04 -25.07
C THR A 7 17.82 43.36 -24.45
N GLY A 8 17.87 42.04 -24.32
CA GLY A 8 16.92 41.23 -23.57
C GLY A 8 17.56 39.87 -23.25
N ASP A 9 18.17 39.79 -22.07
CA ASP A 9 18.83 38.60 -21.54
C ASP A 9 17.81 37.48 -21.27
N ASP A 10 17.98 36.33 -21.94
CA ASP A 10 17.22 35.12 -21.67
C ASP A 10 18.19 34.00 -21.27
N HIS A 11 18.61 34.01 -20.00
CA HIS A 11 19.45 32.97 -19.42
C HIS A 11 18.62 31.70 -19.15
N SER A 12 18.47 30.88 -20.19
CA SER A 12 18.14 29.46 -20.06
C SER A 12 19.33 28.70 -19.47
N GLN A 13 19.41 28.60 -18.14
CA GLN A 13 20.36 27.70 -17.49
C GLN A 13 19.76 26.29 -17.38
N SER A 14 20.14 25.44 -18.33
CA SER A 14 20.04 24.00 -18.21
C SER A 14 20.93 23.51 -17.06
N SER A 15 20.33 23.00 -15.99
CA SER A 15 21.07 22.35 -14.89
C SER A 15 21.57 20.98 -15.35
N ARG A 16 22.74 20.96 -15.97
CA ARG A 16 23.57 19.77 -16.19
C ARG A 16 24.78 19.86 -15.25
N ASP A 17 25.06 18.74 -14.60
CA ASP A 17 26.29 18.40 -13.87
C ASP A 17 26.62 19.18 -12.59
N SER A 18 26.31 18.55 -11.45
CA SER A 18 27.02 18.76 -10.19
C SER A 18 27.97 17.58 -9.94
N ALA A 19 29.05 17.48 -10.72
CA ALA A 19 30.25 16.77 -10.31
C ALA A 19 31.14 17.78 -9.56
N GLY A 20 31.00 17.82 -8.22
CA GLY A 20 31.77 18.72 -7.38
C GLY A 20 33.27 18.41 -7.42
N THR A 21 34.08 19.39 -7.83
CA THR A 21 35.53 19.39 -7.61
C THR A 21 35.79 19.90 -6.19
N ALA A 22 36.23 19.01 -5.30
CA ALA A 22 36.64 19.36 -3.93
C ALA A 22 38.13 19.74 -3.90
N THR A 23 38.42 21.03 -3.69
CA THR A 23 39.72 21.50 -3.21
C THR A 23 39.59 21.85 -1.73
N GLY A 24 40.29 21.12 -0.86
CA GLY A 24 40.45 21.52 0.55
C GLY A 24 40.46 20.36 1.53
N SER A 25 41.66 19.97 1.93
CA SER A 25 42.02 18.90 2.87
C SER A 25 41.34 18.98 4.24
N SER A 26 40.58 17.95 4.62
CA SER A 26 40.54 17.45 6.00
C SER A 26 40.08 15.99 6.01
N SER A 27 40.77 15.18 6.80
CA SER A 27 40.67 13.74 6.92
C SER A 27 39.31 13.26 7.43
N GLY A 28 38.49 12.75 6.50
CA GLY A 28 37.38 11.84 6.73
C GLY A 28 37.10 11.19 5.38
N ILE A 29 37.32 9.88 5.25
CA ILE A 29 37.10 9.16 4.00
C ILE A 29 35.59 9.23 3.71
N ALA A 30 35.18 10.24 2.93
CA ALA A 30 33.91 10.23 2.25
C ALA A 30 33.98 9.05 1.28
N ARG A 31 33.39 7.92 1.70
CA ARG A 31 33.23 6.77 0.81
C ARG A 31 32.51 7.31 -0.44
N PRO A 32 33.00 7.00 -1.66
CA PRO A 32 32.24 7.34 -2.85
C PRO A 32 30.86 6.73 -2.68
N THR A 33 29.82 7.57 -2.67
CA THR A 33 28.43 7.14 -2.65
C THR A 33 28.22 6.33 -3.93
N ARG A 34 28.37 5.02 -3.82
CA ARG A 34 28.13 4.09 -4.92
C ARG A 34 26.69 4.34 -5.35
N LEU A 35 26.48 4.78 -6.59
CA LEU A 35 25.14 4.82 -7.18
C LEU A 35 24.57 3.40 -7.10
N THR A 36 23.63 3.20 -6.17
CA THR A 36 22.96 1.93 -5.95
C THR A 36 21.57 1.99 -6.56
N LYS A 37 21.04 0.83 -6.95
CA LYS A 37 19.63 0.69 -7.38
C LYS A 37 18.64 1.27 -6.36
N SER A 38 19.00 1.30 -5.07
CA SER A 38 18.17 1.90 -4.01
C SER A 38 18.06 3.43 -4.08
N VAL A 39 18.99 4.12 -4.75
CA VAL A 39 18.83 5.55 -5.06
C VAL A 39 17.69 5.74 -6.07
N ASP A 40 17.63 4.88 -7.09
CA ASP A 40 16.56 4.89 -8.08
C ASP A 40 15.19 4.57 -7.44
N ILE A 41 15.15 3.66 -6.46
CA ILE A 41 13.92 3.34 -5.71
C ILE A 41 13.41 4.57 -4.94
N PHE A 42 14.29 5.34 -4.29
CA PHE A 42 13.90 6.56 -3.62
C PHE A 42 13.36 7.61 -4.60
N ALA A 43 14.06 7.82 -5.72
CA ALA A 43 13.62 8.73 -6.77
C ALA A 43 12.27 8.29 -7.37
N LEU A 44 12.07 6.99 -7.55
CA LEU A 44 10.82 6.41 -8.02
C LEU A 44 9.67 6.60 -7.03
N GLY A 45 9.92 6.50 -5.72
CA GLY A 45 8.93 6.78 -4.68
C GLY A 45 8.46 8.23 -4.72
N CYS A 46 9.39 9.18 -4.89
CA CYS A 46 9.06 10.60 -5.12
C CYS A 46 8.26 10.80 -6.41
N LEU A 47 8.62 10.08 -7.48
CA LEU A 47 7.91 10.16 -8.76
C LEU A 47 6.49 9.59 -8.68
N PHE A 48 6.29 8.47 -7.99
CA PHE A 48 4.95 7.90 -7.76
C PHE A 48 4.06 8.91 -7.04
N PHE A 49 4.55 9.50 -5.96
CA PHE A 49 3.80 10.55 -5.26
C PHE A 49 3.49 11.73 -6.18
N TYR A 50 4.46 12.20 -6.98
CA TYR A 50 4.27 13.31 -7.91
C TYR A 50 3.18 13.03 -8.94
N VAL A 51 3.16 11.83 -9.53
CA VAL A 51 2.15 11.42 -10.51
C VAL A 51 0.77 11.34 -9.85
N LEU A 52 0.67 10.69 -8.68
CA LEU A 52 -0.61 10.50 -7.98
C LEU A 52 -1.20 11.82 -7.47
N THR A 53 -0.37 12.74 -7.02
CA THR A 53 -0.81 14.05 -6.49
C THR A 53 -0.85 15.15 -7.56
N ASN A 54 -0.64 14.81 -8.83
CA ASN A 54 -0.63 15.73 -9.95
C ASN A 54 0.31 16.94 -9.75
N GLY A 55 1.53 16.68 -9.26
CA GLY A 55 2.59 17.69 -9.14
C GLY A 55 3.22 17.84 -7.75
N GLY A 56 2.65 17.22 -6.73
CA GLY A 56 3.17 17.29 -5.37
C GLY A 56 4.51 16.59 -5.20
N HIS A 57 5.22 16.87 -4.11
CA HIS A 57 6.44 16.15 -3.76
C HIS A 57 6.42 15.77 -2.27
N PRO A 58 6.82 14.54 -1.88
CA PRO A 58 6.73 14.08 -0.49
C PRO A 58 7.45 15.00 0.50
N PHE A 59 8.54 15.62 0.05
CA PHE A 59 9.38 16.50 0.86
C PHE A 59 9.11 17.99 0.64
N GLY A 60 7.95 18.36 0.08
CA GLY A 60 7.54 19.75 -0.09
C GLY A 60 8.16 20.48 -1.27
N ASP A 61 8.14 21.81 -1.18
CA ASP A 61 8.53 22.71 -2.26
C ASP A 61 10.03 22.62 -2.57
N ARG A 62 10.41 23.08 -3.76
CA ARG A 62 11.76 22.96 -4.29
C ARG A 62 12.85 23.48 -3.34
N PHE A 63 12.58 24.55 -2.60
CA PHE A 63 13.56 25.19 -1.71
C PHE A 63 13.76 24.46 -0.37
N GLU A 64 12.73 23.75 0.14
CA GLU A 64 12.79 23.04 1.42
C GLU A 64 13.11 21.54 1.27
N ARG A 65 12.99 21.02 0.05
CA ARG A 65 13.07 19.59 -0.27
C ARG A 65 14.31 18.90 0.27
N GLU A 66 15.50 19.46 0.06
CA GLU A 66 16.76 18.84 0.50
C GLU A 66 16.85 18.78 2.02
N VAL A 67 16.42 19.83 2.71
CA VAL A 67 16.38 19.88 4.17
C VAL A 67 15.39 18.85 4.71
N ASN A 68 14.21 18.74 4.10
CA ASN A 68 13.19 17.78 4.50
C ASN A 68 13.63 16.34 4.23
N ILE A 69 14.34 16.07 3.14
CA ILE A 69 14.96 14.75 2.87
C ILE A 69 15.97 14.40 3.96
N LEU A 70 16.86 15.33 4.32
CA LEU A 70 17.86 15.11 5.36
C LEU A 70 17.24 14.86 6.74
N LYS A 71 16.10 15.50 7.04
CA LYS A 71 15.37 15.32 8.29
C LYS A 71 14.37 14.15 8.27
N ASN A 72 14.19 13.49 7.13
CA ASN A 72 13.11 12.52 6.90
C ASN A 72 11.70 13.10 7.19
N GLU A 73 11.49 14.39 6.91
CA GLU A 73 10.22 15.09 7.07
C GLU A 73 9.38 14.95 5.78
N ARG A 74 8.78 13.76 5.60
CA ARG A 74 7.89 13.45 4.46
C ARG A 74 6.41 13.70 4.80
N ARG A 75 5.68 14.32 3.89
CA ARG A 75 4.23 14.58 3.95
C ARG A 75 3.54 13.83 2.81
N LEU A 76 2.75 12.82 3.16
CA LEU A 76 2.04 11.98 2.19
C LEU A 76 0.51 12.22 2.16
N GLU A 77 0.02 13.22 2.88
CA GLU A 77 -1.40 13.56 3.05
C GLU A 77 -2.16 13.76 1.72
N GLY A 78 -1.44 14.15 0.65
CA GLY A 78 -2.02 14.26 -0.70
C GLY A 78 -2.58 12.93 -1.26
N LEU A 79 -2.26 11.80 -0.63
CA LEU A 79 -2.79 10.48 -1.00
C LEU A 79 -4.09 10.12 -0.27
N ASP A 80 -4.44 10.81 0.81
CA ASP A 80 -5.62 10.49 1.63
C ASP A 80 -6.93 10.59 0.84
N GLN A 81 -6.95 11.43 -0.19
CA GLN A 81 -8.10 11.61 -1.10
C GLN A 81 -8.45 10.36 -1.93
N PHE A 82 -7.54 9.39 -2.06
CA PHE A 82 -7.75 8.17 -2.84
C PHE A 82 -8.27 6.99 -2.00
N GLY A 83 -8.63 7.22 -0.74
CA GLY A 83 -9.24 6.20 0.11
C GLY A 83 -8.35 4.97 0.32
N GLU A 84 -8.81 3.80 -0.11
CA GLU A 84 -8.05 2.56 -0.02
C GLU A 84 -6.78 2.59 -0.87
N GLU A 85 -6.90 2.92 -2.17
CA GLU A 85 -5.75 2.99 -3.08
C GLU A 85 -4.70 3.99 -2.57
N GLY A 86 -5.16 5.06 -1.92
CA GLY A 86 -4.32 6.02 -1.23
C GLY A 86 -3.55 5.40 -0.06
N SER A 87 -4.22 4.59 0.76
CA SER A 87 -3.57 3.89 1.89
C SER A 87 -2.49 2.92 1.39
N GLU A 88 -2.74 2.22 0.29
CA GLU A 88 -1.77 1.31 -0.35
C GLU A 88 -0.61 2.06 -1.00
N ALA A 89 -0.88 3.21 -1.63
CA ALA A 89 0.15 4.09 -2.16
C ALA A 89 1.04 4.63 -1.03
N VAL A 90 0.45 5.02 0.11
CA VAL A 90 1.20 5.49 1.28
C VAL A 90 2.14 4.41 1.80
N ASP A 91 1.66 3.16 1.93
CA ASP A 91 2.47 2.03 2.38
C ASP A 91 3.68 1.79 1.46
N LEU A 92 3.42 1.70 0.15
CA LEU A 92 4.45 1.51 -0.87
C LEU A 92 5.46 2.65 -0.88
N ILE A 93 4.98 3.89 -1.04
CA ILE A 93 5.85 5.08 -1.17
C ILE A 93 6.65 5.29 0.11
N SER A 94 6.07 5.07 1.29
CA SER A 94 6.80 5.18 2.57
C SER A 94 7.99 4.22 2.60
N SER A 95 7.81 2.97 2.18
CA SER A 95 8.90 1.97 2.12
C SER A 95 10.00 2.35 1.12
N MET A 96 9.63 2.93 -0.02
CA MET A 96 10.57 3.39 -1.05
C MET A 96 11.37 4.63 -0.59
N LEU A 97 10.79 5.44 0.29
CA LEU A 97 11.36 6.67 0.82
C LEU A 97 12.11 6.50 2.16
N GLU A 98 12.43 5.26 2.55
CA GLU A 98 13.21 5.03 3.78
C GLU A 98 14.58 5.73 3.72
N PRO A 99 15.05 6.38 4.81
CA PRO A 99 16.33 7.10 4.82
C PRO A 99 17.50 6.17 4.53
N GLU A 100 17.51 5.01 5.20
CA GLU A 100 18.52 3.99 4.99
C GLU A 100 18.28 3.24 3.69
N ALA A 101 19.27 3.29 2.80
CA ALA A 101 19.23 2.66 1.49
C ALA A 101 18.94 1.14 1.53
N ASP A 102 19.36 0.46 2.58
CA ASP A 102 19.21 -1.00 2.75
C ASP A 102 17.80 -1.40 3.25
N HIS A 103 17.01 -0.45 3.75
CA HIS A 103 15.62 -0.70 4.15
C HIS A 103 14.63 -0.51 2.98
N ARG A 104 15.07 0.11 1.88
CA ARG A 104 14.24 0.30 0.70
C ARG A 104 14.03 -1.04 -0.02
N PRO A 105 12.82 -1.33 -0.53
CA PRO A 105 12.58 -2.52 -1.34
C PRO A 105 13.37 -2.45 -2.64
N ASP A 106 13.70 -3.62 -3.21
CA ASP A 106 14.17 -3.67 -4.60
C ASP A 106 13.00 -3.56 -5.59
N THR A 107 13.31 -3.48 -6.88
CA THR A 107 12.31 -3.34 -7.94
C THR A 107 11.33 -4.51 -7.97
N THR A 108 11.81 -5.72 -7.69
CA THR A 108 11.00 -6.93 -7.66
C THR A 108 9.99 -6.88 -6.52
N THR A 109 10.45 -6.54 -5.31
CA THR A 109 9.60 -6.37 -4.13
C THR A 109 8.60 -5.23 -4.33
N THR A 110 9.02 -4.13 -4.97
CA THR A 110 8.15 -3.00 -5.31
C THR A 110 7.02 -3.44 -6.25
N LEU A 111 7.33 -4.23 -7.29
CA LEU A 111 6.33 -4.75 -8.23
C LEU A 111 5.43 -5.83 -7.62
N ALA A 112 5.91 -6.56 -6.62
CA ALA A 112 5.09 -7.51 -5.86
C ALA A 112 4.05 -6.82 -4.97
N HIS A 113 4.21 -5.53 -4.68
CA HIS A 113 3.37 -4.81 -3.75
C HIS A 113 1.88 -4.82 -4.18
N PRO A 114 0.92 -4.98 -3.24
CA PRO A 114 -0.49 -5.10 -3.59
C PRO A 114 -1.12 -3.92 -4.32
N TYR A 115 -0.51 -2.74 -4.22
CA TYR A 115 -0.88 -1.55 -4.99
C TYR A 115 -0.98 -1.84 -6.51
N PHE A 116 -0.19 -2.79 -7.02
CA PHE A 116 -0.21 -3.18 -8.44
C PHE A 116 -1.10 -4.38 -8.76
N TRP A 117 -1.83 -4.92 -7.78
CA TRP A 117 -2.65 -6.11 -8.00
C TRP A 117 -4.02 -5.73 -8.56
N ASP A 118 -4.49 -6.52 -9.53
CA ASP A 118 -5.86 -6.37 -10.01
C ASP A 118 -6.88 -6.81 -8.93
N PRO A 119 -8.13 -6.34 -9.00
CA PRO A 119 -9.17 -6.68 -8.03
C PRO A 119 -9.43 -8.19 -7.87
N GLY A 120 -9.24 -8.97 -8.94
CA GLY A 120 -9.35 -10.42 -8.90
C GLY A 120 -8.28 -11.04 -8.00
N ARG A 121 -7.02 -10.67 -8.20
CA ARG A 121 -5.88 -11.11 -7.38
C ARG A 121 -6.03 -10.68 -5.92
N ARG A 122 -6.46 -9.45 -5.66
CA ARG A 122 -6.69 -8.91 -4.30
C ARG A 122 -7.79 -9.69 -3.58
N LEU A 123 -8.90 -9.96 -4.26
CA LEU A 123 -10.00 -10.71 -3.68
C LEU A 123 -9.65 -12.19 -3.46
N ALA A 124 -8.85 -12.79 -4.34
CA ALA A 124 -8.31 -14.14 -4.15
C ALA A 124 -7.39 -14.20 -2.92
N PHE A 125 -6.49 -13.23 -2.75
CA PHE A 125 -5.62 -13.15 -1.58
C PHE A 125 -6.41 -13.12 -0.26
N LEU A 126 -7.44 -12.27 -0.16
CA LEU A 126 -8.27 -12.20 1.06
C LEU A 126 -9.02 -13.51 1.34
N GLN A 127 -9.43 -14.23 0.29
CA GLN A 127 -10.03 -15.55 0.45
C GLN A 127 -9.01 -16.56 0.99
N ASP A 128 -7.84 -16.64 0.35
CA ASP A 128 -6.77 -17.57 0.73
C ASP A 128 -6.30 -17.30 2.17
N ALA A 129 -6.17 -16.02 2.53
CA ALA A 129 -5.91 -15.58 3.91
C ALA A 129 -7.00 -16.07 4.88
N SER A 130 -8.26 -15.83 4.56
CA SER A 130 -9.39 -16.27 5.39
C SER A 130 -9.43 -17.80 5.56
N ASP A 131 -9.20 -18.56 4.49
CA ASP A 131 -9.18 -20.02 4.52
C ASP A 131 -8.02 -20.52 5.40
N ARG A 132 -6.83 -19.91 5.28
CA ARG A 132 -5.67 -20.26 6.08
C ARG A 132 -5.85 -19.95 7.57
N PHE A 133 -6.41 -18.79 7.91
CA PHE A 133 -6.65 -18.38 9.30
C PHE A 133 -7.68 -19.29 10.00
N GLU A 134 -8.69 -19.82 9.28
CA GLU A 134 -9.73 -20.68 9.89
C GLU A 134 -9.13 -21.99 10.45
N ILE A 135 -8.09 -22.53 9.81
CA ILE A 135 -7.44 -23.81 10.18
C ILE A 135 -6.25 -23.67 11.13
N MET A 136 -5.90 -22.46 11.56
CA MET A 136 -4.77 -22.22 12.49
C MET A 136 -5.07 -22.67 13.92
N CYS A 137 -4.01 -23.04 14.65
CA CYS A 137 -4.13 -23.51 16.02
C CYS A 137 -4.69 -22.41 16.94
N ARG A 138 -5.64 -22.78 17.80
CA ARG A 138 -6.32 -21.86 18.74
C ARG A 138 -5.89 -22.06 20.18
N ASP A 139 -5.28 -23.20 20.49
CA ASP A 139 -4.81 -23.55 21.83
C ASP A 139 -3.51 -24.37 21.76
N PRO A 140 -2.33 -23.74 21.95
CA PRO A 140 -2.13 -22.29 22.10
C PRO A 140 -2.44 -21.55 20.78
N ARG A 141 -2.83 -20.27 20.90
CA ARG A 141 -3.17 -19.42 19.76
C ARG A 141 -1.93 -19.17 18.89
N ASP A 142 -2.05 -19.43 17.58
CA ASP A 142 -0.96 -19.21 16.63
C ASP A 142 -0.56 -17.71 16.58
N PRO A 143 0.74 -17.37 16.54
CA PRO A 143 1.21 -15.97 16.45
C PRO A 143 0.59 -15.17 15.30
N GLY A 144 0.31 -15.79 14.16
CA GLY A 144 -0.34 -15.10 13.03
C GLY A 144 -1.79 -14.70 13.33
N LEU A 145 -2.52 -15.51 14.13
CA LEU A 145 -3.86 -15.14 14.60
C LEU A 145 -3.81 -14.04 15.66
N VAL A 146 -2.77 -14.02 16.49
CA VAL A 146 -2.55 -12.93 17.45
C VAL A 146 -2.27 -11.63 16.70
N ALA A 147 -1.36 -11.63 15.73
CA ALA A 147 -1.05 -10.48 14.89
C ALA A 147 -2.27 -10.01 14.07
N LEU A 148 -3.10 -10.94 13.58
CA LEU A 148 -4.33 -10.61 12.87
C LEU A 148 -5.32 -9.81 13.72
N GLU A 149 -5.43 -10.13 15.01
CA GLU A 149 -6.35 -9.44 15.92
C GLU A 149 -5.69 -8.27 16.68
N GLU A 150 -4.39 -8.06 16.51
CA GLU A 150 -3.68 -6.93 17.07
C GLU A 150 -4.20 -5.62 16.46
N ASN A 151 -4.60 -4.67 17.32
CA ASN A 151 -5.20 -3.41 16.91
C ASN A 151 -6.44 -3.56 15.98
N ALA A 152 -7.19 -4.66 16.09
CA ALA A 152 -8.38 -4.95 15.28
C ALA A 152 -9.37 -3.78 15.18
N ILE A 153 -9.55 -3.00 16.26
CA ILE A 153 -10.43 -1.82 16.29
C ILE A 153 -10.04 -0.76 15.23
N ASN A 154 -8.76 -0.64 14.90
CA ASN A 154 -8.28 0.30 13.87
C ASN A 154 -8.55 -0.20 12.45
N VAL A 155 -8.83 -1.50 12.30
CA VAL A 155 -9.09 -2.17 11.01
C VAL A 155 -10.59 -2.25 10.76
N VAL A 156 -11.33 -2.84 11.71
CA VAL A 156 -12.76 -3.15 11.53
C VAL A 156 -13.70 -2.17 12.24
N GLY A 157 -13.18 -1.40 13.19
CA GLY A 157 -13.99 -0.54 14.07
C GLY A 157 -14.52 -1.29 15.30
N PRO A 158 -15.36 -0.62 16.13
CA PRO A 158 -15.92 -1.23 17.35
C PRO A 158 -17.03 -2.27 17.08
N ASP A 159 -17.65 -2.20 15.89
CA ASP A 159 -18.74 -3.05 15.45
C ASP A 159 -18.80 -3.06 13.91
N TRP A 160 -18.07 -3.97 13.26
CA TRP A 160 -17.99 -4.00 11.80
C TRP A 160 -19.33 -4.23 11.08
N PRO A 161 -20.30 -5.00 11.61
CA PRO A 161 -21.61 -5.13 10.98
C PRO A 161 -22.34 -3.81 10.81
N SER A 162 -22.20 -2.85 11.74
CA SER A 162 -22.83 -1.51 11.63
C SER A 162 -22.37 -0.70 10.41
N ARG A 163 -21.21 -1.05 9.84
CA ARG A 163 -20.61 -0.38 8.69
C ARG A 163 -21.08 -0.97 7.36
N LEU A 164 -21.76 -2.11 7.40
CA LEU A 164 -22.30 -2.80 6.24
C LEU A 164 -23.79 -2.47 6.06
N ASP A 165 -24.30 -2.68 4.85
CA ASP A 165 -25.71 -2.45 4.56
C ASP A 165 -26.58 -3.46 5.32
N LYS A 166 -27.68 -2.99 5.91
CA LYS A 166 -28.58 -3.82 6.75
C LYS A 166 -29.05 -5.08 6.04
N VAL A 167 -29.41 -4.95 4.75
CA VAL A 167 -29.84 -6.07 3.89
C VAL A 167 -28.75 -7.15 3.76
N PHE A 168 -27.48 -6.75 3.76
CA PHE A 168 -26.35 -7.68 3.75
C PHE A 168 -26.16 -8.36 5.11
N VAL A 169 -26.24 -7.60 6.20
CA VAL A 169 -26.10 -8.11 7.59
C VAL A 169 -27.20 -9.10 7.96
N GLU A 170 -28.45 -8.80 7.61
CA GLU A 170 -29.58 -9.71 7.79
C GLU A 170 -29.41 -11.02 7.01
N ASN A 171 -28.71 -10.96 5.87
CA ASN A 171 -28.38 -12.15 5.08
C ASN A 171 -27.19 -12.94 5.67
N LEU A 172 -26.29 -12.31 6.43
CA LEU A 172 -25.19 -12.97 7.15
C LEU A 172 -25.68 -13.78 8.35
N GLY A 173 -26.54 -13.18 9.18
CA GLY A 173 -26.95 -13.74 10.48
C GLY A 173 -27.82 -15.00 10.43
N LYS A 174 -28.29 -15.39 9.23
CA LYS A 174 -29.13 -16.60 9.06
C LYS A 174 -28.38 -17.92 9.31
N PHE A 175 -27.07 -17.96 9.05
CA PHE A 175 -26.33 -19.22 9.00
C PHE A 175 -25.19 -19.34 10.01
N ARG A 176 -24.66 -18.22 10.52
CA ARG A 176 -23.51 -18.24 11.44
C ARG A 176 -23.49 -17.00 12.35
N LYS A 177 -22.97 -17.19 13.57
CA LYS A 177 -22.65 -16.09 14.48
C LYS A 177 -21.24 -15.58 14.21
N TYR A 178 -21.10 -14.26 14.18
CA TYR A 178 -19.82 -13.57 14.01
C TYR A 178 -19.56 -12.67 15.21
N ASP A 179 -18.30 -12.55 15.61
CA ASP A 179 -17.81 -11.54 16.53
C ASP A 179 -17.66 -10.20 15.78
N PRO A 180 -18.41 -9.16 16.18
CA PRO A 180 -18.38 -7.85 15.54
C PRO A 180 -17.06 -7.08 15.69
N ARG A 181 -16.12 -7.56 16.51
CA ARG A 181 -14.83 -6.90 16.76
C ARG A 181 -13.64 -7.63 16.14
N SER A 182 -13.85 -8.81 15.58
CA SER A 182 -12.77 -9.66 15.05
C SER A 182 -12.50 -9.38 13.56
N VAL A 183 -11.22 -9.23 13.23
CA VAL A 183 -10.75 -9.16 11.83
C VAL A 183 -10.97 -10.50 11.13
N GLN A 184 -10.66 -11.60 11.81
CA GLN A 184 -10.85 -12.95 11.29
C GLN A 184 -12.31 -13.20 10.89
N ASP A 185 -13.26 -12.75 11.70
CA ASP A 185 -14.68 -12.93 11.43
C ASP A 185 -15.21 -12.07 10.30
N LEU A 186 -14.67 -10.85 10.11
CA LEU A 186 -14.94 -10.05 8.93
C LEU A 186 -14.43 -10.73 7.64
N LEU A 187 -13.19 -11.24 7.66
CA LEU A 187 -12.61 -11.99 6.53
C LEU A 187 -13.44 -13.23 6.21
N ARG A 188 -13.87 -13.95 7.24
CA ARG A 188 -14.75 -15.13 7.11
C ARG A 188 -16.11 -14.76 6.51
N ALA A 189 -16.71 -13.64 6.92
CA ALA A 189 -17.95 -13.15 6.33
C ALA A 189 -17.79 -12.80 4.84
N LEU A 190 -16.71 -12.09 4.49
CA LEU A 190 -16.34 -11.76 3.10
C LEU A 190 -16.17 -13.03 2.27
N ARG A 191 -15.39 -14.00 2.76
CA ARG A 191 -15.13 -15.29 2.08
C ARG A 191 -16.42 -16.09 1.89
N ASN A 192 -17.24 -16.23 2.93
CA ASN A 192 -18.49 -16.98 2.86
C ASN A 192 -19.46 -16.38 1.83
N LYS A 193 -19.59 -15.05 1.80
CA LYS A 193 -20.49 -14.37 0.88
C LYS A 193 -19.98 -14.35 -0.56
N LYS A 194 -18.66 -14.33 -0.76
CA LYS A 194 -18.04 -14.56 -2.07
C LYS A 194 -18.36 -15.96 -2.59
N HIS A 195 -18.16 -16.99 -1.76
CA HIS A 195 -18.41 -18.38 -2.16
C HIS A 195 -19.87 -18.63 -2.58
N HIS A 196 -20.81 -18.01 -1.86
CA HIS A 196 -22.25 -18.09 -2.15
C HIS A 196 -22.78 -16.91 -2.97
N TYR A 197 -21.91 -16.18 -3.68
CA TYR A 197 -22.33 -14.96 -4.39
C TYR A 197 -23.46 -15.22 -5.37
N GLN A 198 -23.40 -16.34 -6.11
CA GLN A 198 -24.44 -16.69 -7.09
C GLN A 198 -25.80 -16.97 -6.46
N ASP A 199 -25.81 -17.49 -5.23
CA ASP A 199 -27.02 -17.80 -4.46
C ASP A 199 -27.62 -16.56 -3.77
N LEU A 200 -26.95 -15.40 -3.84
CA LEU A 200 -27.44 -14.18 -3.23
C LEU A 200 -28.69 -13.65 -3.95
N PRO A 201 -29.71 -13.19 -3.21
CA PRO A 201 -30.83 -12.45 -3.77
C PRO A 201 -30.38 -11.22 -4.57
N GLU A 202 -31.09 -10.90 -5.66
CA GLU A 202 -30.72 -9.82 -6.58
C GLU A 202 -30.69 -8.43 -5.89
N ASN A 203 -31.52 -8.22 -4.88
CA ASN A 203 -31.45 -6.99 -4.09
C ASN A 203 -30.14 -6.90 -3.29
N VAL A 204 -29.61 -8.01 -2.77
CA VAL A 204 -28.31 -8.04 -2.06
C VAL A 204 -27.17 -7.82 -3.05
N LYS A 205 -27.18 -8.51 -4.21
CA LYS A 205 -26.15 -8.38 -5.26
C LYS A 205 -25.98 -6.92 -5.72
N ARG A 206 -27.09 -6.19 -5.87
CA ARG A 206 -27.05 -4.75 -6.22
C ARG A 206 -26.34 -3.87 -5.20
N HIS A 207 -26.35 -4.23 -3.91
CA HIS A 207 -25.66 -3.46 -2.87
C HIS A 207 -24.17 -3.81 -2.79
N VAL A 208 -23.84 -5.11 -2.88
CA VAL A 208 -22.44 -5.56 -2.80
C VAL A 208 -21.67 -5.36 -4.10
N GLY A 209 -22.36 -5.17 -5.24
CA GLY A 209 -21.73 -4.97 -6.53
C GLY A 209 -21.34 -6.27 -7.24
N SER A 210 -20.93 -6.14 -8.51
CA SER A 210 -20.49 -7.26 -9.35
C SER A 210 -19.10 -7.76 -8.93
N MET A 211 -18.83 -9.04 -9.19
CA MET A 211 -17.52 -9.64 -8.97
C MET A 211 -16.55 -9.37 -10.12
N PRO A 212 -15.22 -9.27 -9.88
CA PRO A 212 -14.60 -9.15 -8.56
C PRO A 212 -14.60 -7.71 -8.01
N ASP A 213 -14.56 -6.70 -8.88
CA ASP A 213 -14.31 -5.29 -8.57
C ASP A 213 -15.31 -4.67 -7.60
N GLY A 214 -16.60 -4.73 -7.92
CA GLY A 214 -17.67 -4.13 -7.11
C GLY A 214 -17.74 -4.76 -5.72
N TYR A 215 -17.62 -6.09 -5.67
CA TYR A 215 -17.59 -6.84 -4.42
C TYR A 215 -16.39 -6.47 -3.54
N LEU A 216 -15.19 -6.40 -4.13
CA LEU A 216 -14.00 -5.97 -3.39
C LEU A 216 -14.18 -4.53 -2.87
N GLN A 217 -14.54 -3.58 -3.74
CA GLN A 217 -14.75 -2.18 -3.39
C GLN A 217 -15.81 -2.00 -2.30
N TYR A 218 -16.86 -2.82 -2.27
CA TYR A 218 -17.88 -2.76 -1.23
C TYR A 218 -17.27 -2.92 0.16
N PHE A 219 -16.36 -3.89 0.34
CA PHE A 219 -15.67 -4.11 1.61
C PHE A 219 -14.58 -3.07 1.82
N THR A 220 -13.75 -2.81 0.84
CA THR A 220 -12.54 -2.03 1.08
C THR A 220 -12.78 -0.54 1.25
N ARG A 221 -13.81 0.03 0.60
CA ARG A 221 -14.27 1.40 0.91
C ARG A 221 -14.78 1.52 2.34
N ARG A 222 -15.38 0.45 2.86
CA ARG A 222 -15.85 0.39 4.25
C ARG A 222 -14.72 0.05 5.19
N PHE A 223 -13.72 -0.73 4.81
CA PHE A 223 -12.60 -1.11 5.67
C PHE A 223 -11.27 -0.83 4.96
N PRO A 224 -10.84 0.45 4.86
CA PRO A 224 -9.68 0.82 4.03
C PRO A 224 -8.36 0.18 4.48
N ARG A 225 -8.27 -0.21 5.75
CA ARG A 225 -7.08 -0.86 6.33
C ARG A 225 -7.11 -2.38 6.27
N LEU A 226 -8.24 -2.99 5.92
CA LEU A 226 -8.42 -4.44 5.98
C LEU A 226 -7.42 -5.17 5.10
N PHE A 227 -7.28 -4.69 3.86
CA PHE A 227 -6.44 -5.36 2.86
C PHE A 227 -4.97 -5.35 3.29
N LEU A 228 -4.41 -4.16 3.54
CA LEU A 228 -3.01 -4.02 3.98
C LEU A 228 -2.72 -4.73 5.30
N HIS A 229 -3.66 -4.72 6.25
CA HIS A 229 -3.50 -5.42 7.52
C HIS A 229 -3.41 -6.94 7.33
N ALA A 230 -4.33 -7.54 6.57
CA ALA A 230 -4.25 -8.97 6.26
C ALA A 230 -2.98 -9.31 5.46
N HIS A 231 -2.61 -8.44 4.52
CA HIS A 231 -1.39 -8.59 3.73
C HIS A 231 -0.12 -8.56 4.61
N SER A 232 0.01 -7.59 5.50
CA SER A 232 1.18 -7.44 6.36
C SER A 232 1.35 -8.60 7.34
N VAL A 233 0.25 -9.14 7.90
CA VAL A 233 0.29 -10.33 8.78
C VAL A 233 0.88 -11.54 8.05
N ILE A 234 0.48 -11.77 6.80
CA ILE A 234 1.02 -12.87 6.00
C ILE A 234 2.46 -12.56 5.58
N ALA A 235 2.74 -11.34 5.11
CA ALA A 235 4.06 -10.91 4.66
C ALA A 235 5.13 -10.96 5.77
N ASN A 236 4.74 -10.72 7.02
CA ASN A 236 5.64 -10.70 8.19
C ASN A 236 5.68 -12.03 8.94
N SER A 237 5.07 -13.10 8.41
CA SER A 237 5.10 -14.44 9.01
C SER A 237 5.68 -15.48 8.05
N SER A 238 5.89 -16.70 8.54
CA SER A 238 6.31 -17.83 7.70
C SER A 238 5.26 -18.20 6.64
N LEU A 239 4.02 -17.72 6.78
CA LEU A 239 2.92 -17.98 5.85
C LEU A 239 3.23 -17.52 4.43
N ARG A 240 3.98 -16.43 4.24
CA ARG A 240 4.36 -15.93 2.91
C ARG A 240 5.08 -16.97 2.04
N HIS A 241 5.73 -17.95 2.66
CA HIS A 241 6.50 -19.00 1.98
C HIS A 241 5.68 -20.26 1.69
N GLU A 242 4.46 -20.36 2.23
CA GLU A 242 3.55 -21.46 1.91
C GLU A 242 3.14 -21.40 0.43
N SER A 243 2.92 -22.57 -0.16
CA SER A 243 2.63 -22.70 -1.60
C SER A 243 1.45 -21.85 -2.07
N MET A 244 0.44 -21.70 -1.22
CA MET A 244 -0.75 -20.89 -1.53
C MET A 244 -0.46 -19.38 -1.57
N PHE A 245 0.51 -18.90 -0.78
CA PHE A 245 0.82 -17.47 -0.71
C PHE A 245 1.97 -17.05 -1.61
N ARG A 246 2.82 -18.00 -1.99
CA ARG A 246 4.06 -17.73 -2.72
C ARG A 246 3.86 -16.94 -4.00
N SER A 247 2.79 -17.20 -4.76
CA SER A 247 2.48 -16.45 -6.00
C SER A 247 2.09 -14.99 -5.79
N TYR A 248 1.76 -14.58 -4.55
CA TYR A 248 1.47 -13.19 -4.23
C TYR A 248 2.75 -12.40 -3.95
N PHE A 249 3.77 -13.05 -3.39
CA PHE A 249 5.02 -12.40 -2.96
C PHE A 249 6.20 -12.59 -3.91
N ASP A 250 6.18 -13.64 -4.75
CA ASP A 250 7.19 -13.85 -5.78
C ASP A 250 6.72 -13.19 -7.09
N VAL A 251 7.43 -12.16 -7.57
CA VAL A 251 7.26 -11.70 -8.95
C VAL A 251 7.89 -12.74 -9.85
N ARG A 252 7.06 -13.46 -10.62
CA ARG A 252 7.58 -14.29 -11.71
C ARG A 252 8.00 -13.34 -12.83
N ASP A 253 9.28 -13.38 -13.18
CA ASP A 253 9.74 -12.78 -14.44
C ASP A 253 8.87 -13.36 -15.56
N SER A 254 8.16 -12.48 -16.26
CA SER A 254 7.26 -12.83 -17.36
C SER A 254 8.04 -13.22 -18.60
#